data_AF-A0AA88ADY6-F1
#
_entry.id   AF-A0AA88ADY6-F1
#
_cell.length_a   1.000
_cell.length_b   1.000
_cell.length_c   1.000
_cell.angle_alpha   90.00
_cell.angle_beta   90.00
_cell.angle_gamma   90.00
#
_symmetry.space_group_name_H-M   'P 1'
#
loop_
_entity.id
_entity.type
_entity.pdbx_description
1 polymer ?
#
loop_
_entity_poly.entity_id
_entity_poly.type
_entity_poly.pdbx_seq_one_letter_code
_entity_poly.pdbx_strand_id
1 'polypeptide(L)'
;MRLLNLKPRFAVLNLPPLQCSLRSPIRRFKSFKTSKCSSSSSLECSPWSGLETWRESPINEDRRWGPTGPEPSLLQSHPSLTDHRHPPTAASSASSLSELGALVLSTADPLAKSTLSHVAYSRWRLQNLPIGVAQPPSRPARPPKPDLVSPKEIPAPKNSGLPLNAYMLHNLAHVELNAIDLAWDTVVRFSPFTDILGEGFFADFAHVADDESRHFA
;
A
#
# COMPACT_ATOMS: atom_id res chain seq x y z
N MET A 1 15.71 52.41 -31.73
CA MET A 1 16.01 53.63 -30.95
C MET A 1 15.16 53.59 -29.68
N ARG A 2 15.82 53.58 -28.52
CA ARG A 2 15.34 53.66 -27.11
C ARG A 2 14.53 52.49 -26.51
N LEU A 3 15.24 51.76 -25.64
CA LEU A 3 14.76 50.97 -24.50
C LEU A 3 13.94 51.81 -23.52
N LEU A 4 12.90 51.22 -22.93
CA LEU A 4 12.42 51.59 -21.59
C LEU A 4 12.26 50.35 -20.71
N ASN A 5 12.93 50.45 -19.58
CA ASN A 5 13.05 49.52 -18.45
C ASN A 5 11.68 49.19 -17.83
N LEU A 6 11.38 47.89 -17.66
CA LEU A 6 10.32 47.42 -16.77
C LEU A 6 10.97 46.70 -15.58
N LYS A 7 10.98 47.36 -14.41
CA LYS A 7 11.31 46.75 -13.12
C LYS A 7 10.06 46.06 -12.54
N PRO A 8 10.19 44.87 -11.92
CA PRO A 8 9.09 44.21 -11.23
C PRO A 8 8.83 44.86 -9.86
N ARG A 9 7.56 45.14 -9.54
CA ARG A 9 7.13 45.55 -8.20
C ARG A 9 6.75 44.31 -7.39
N PHE A 10 7.56 43.99 -6.37
CA PHE A 10 7.16 43.10 -5.29
C PHE A 10 6.27 43.87 -4.30
N ALA A 11 5.04 43.40 -4.10
CA ALA A 11 4.18 43.86 -3.01
C ALA A 11 4.32 42.89 -1.84
N VAL A 12 5.03 43.33 -0.79
CA VAL A 12 5.07 42.66 0.51
C VAL A 12 3.83 43.11 1.28
N LEU A 13 2.88 42.21 1.50
CA LEU A 13 1.73 42.47 2.37
C LEU A 13 2.11 42.12 3.82
N ASN A 14 2.36 43.15 4.63
CA ASN A 14 2.44 43.04 6.08
C ASN A 14 1.03 42.88 6.67
N LEU A 15 0.76 41.74 7.31
CA LEU A 15 -0.46 41.53 8.10
C LEU A 15 -0.17 41.83 9.59
N PRO A 16 -1.05 42.57 10.29
CA PRO A 16 -0.91 42.84 11.72
C PRO A 16 -1.33 41.63 12.58
N PRO A 17 -0.86 41.53 13.84
CA PRO A 17 -1.24 40.45 14.74
C PRO A 17 -2.67 40.64 15.25
N LEU A 18 -3.55 39.66 15.03
CA LEU A 18 -4.88 39.64 15.62
C LEU A 18 -4.84 38.91 16.97
N GLN A 19 -4.87 39.67 18.05
CA GLN A 19 -5.29 39.20 19.37
C GLN A 19 -6.80 38.95 19.34
N CYS A 20 -7.23 37.71 19.54
CA CYS A 20 -8.64 37.37 19.70
C CYS A 20 -8.89 36.88 21.13
N SER A 21 -9.42 37.77 21.97
CA SER A 21 -10.00 37.44 23.27
C SER A 21 -11.44 36.96 23.04
N LEU A 22 -11.71 35.68 23.29
CA LEU A 22 -13.07 35.16 23.43
C LEU A 22 -13.16 34.32 24.70
N ARG A 23 -13.64 34.98 25.76
CA ARG A 23 -14.22 34.34 26.94
C ARG A 23 -15.52 33.65 26.55
N SER A 24 -15.60 32.35 26.77
CA SER A 24 -16.85 31.63 27.08
C SER A 24 -16.50 30.36 27.87
N PRO A 25 -17.36 29.92 28.80
CA PRO A 25 -16.95 29.10 29.94
C PRO A 25 -16.65 27.64 29.55
N ILE A 26 -15.47 27.19 29.99
CA ILE A 26 -15.02 25.80 29.96
C ILE A 26 -16.02 24.94 30.76
N ARG A 27 -16.67 23.97 30.09
CA ARG A 27 -17.34 22.87 30.77
C ARG A 27 -16.28 22.02 31.47
N ARG A 28 -16.33 22.01 32.80
CA ARG A 28 -15.46 21.23 33.70
C ARG A 28 -15.64 19.74 33.41
N PHE A 29 -14.73 19.13 32.66
CA PHE A 29 -14.62 17.68 32.60
C PHE A 29 -14.27 17.16 34.00
N LYS A 30 -15.06 16.22 34.51
CA LYS A 30 -14.79 15.55 35.78
C LYS A 30 -13.49 14.77 35.63
N SER A 31 -12.54 15.03 36.53
CA SER A 31 -11.30 14.28 36.67
C SER A 31 -11.62 12.81 36.94
N PHE A 32 -11.31 11.94 35.97
CA PHE A 32 -11.32 10.51 36.20
C PHE A 32 -10.06 10.17 37.00
N LYS A 33 -10.26 9.65 38.21
CA LYS A 33 -9.17 9.11 39.03
C LYS A 33 -8.52 7.97 38.27
N THR A 34 -7.22 8.09 37.99
CA THR A 34 -6.39 7.00 37.51
C THR A 34 -6.24 5.98 38.65
N SER A 35 -7.05 4.93 38.62
CA SER A 35 -6.77 3.73 39.40
C SER A 35 -5.49 3.12 38.86
N LYS A 36 -4.44 3.02 39.70
CA LYS A 36 -3.24 2.24 39.43
C LYS A 36 -3.66 0.83 38.99
N CYS A 37 -3.54 0.56 37.69
CA CYS A 37 -3.57 -0.80 37.16
C CYS A 37 -2.30 -1.48 37.64
N SER A 38 -2.48 -2.49 38.50
CA SER A 38 -1.45 -3.47 38.83
C SER A 38 -0.86 -4.02 37.54
N SER A 39 0.47 -4.13 37.49
CA SER A 39 1.27 -4.73 36.43
C SER A 39 0.56 -5.93 35.79
N SER A 40 -0.03 -5.70 34.62
CA SER A 40 -0.56 -6.76 33.77
C SER A 40 0.65 -7.56 33.28
N SER A 41 0.68 -8.83 33.65
CA SER A 41 1.56 -9.82 33.03
C SER A 41 1.49 -9.65 31.52
N SER A 42 2.62 -9.31 30.90
CA SER A 42 2.78 -9.29 29.45
C SER A 42 2.16 -10.56 28.89
N LEU A 43 1.05 -10.43 28.17
CA LEU A 43 0.51 -11.55 27.41
C LEU A 43 1.55 -11.85 26.32
N GLU A 44 2.42 -12.83 26.57
CA GLU A 44 3.31 -13.35 25.54
C GLU A 44 2.45 -14.04 24.48
N CYS A 45 2.05 -13.27 23.47
CA CYS A 45 1.46 -13.82 22.26
C CYS A 45 2.60 -14.45 21.45
N SER A 46 2.73 -15.77 21.54
CA SER A 46 3.68 -16.50 20.69
C SER A 46 3.18 -16.46 19.25
N PRO A 47 4.02 -16.10 18.26
CA PRO A 47 3.63 -16.12 16.86
C PRO A 47 3.25 -17.54 16.42
N TRP A 48 2.36 -17.65 15.42
CA TRP A 48 2.01 -18.93 14.82
C TRP A 48 3.27 -19.62 14.29
N SER A 49 3.46 -20.90 14.62
CA SER A 49 4.67 -21.65 14.24
C SER A 49 4.90 -21.76 12.73
N GLY A 50 3.84 -21.62 11.92
CA GLY A 50 3.93 -21.61 10.47
C GLY A 50 4.17 -20.23 9.84
N LEU A 51 4.25 -19.16 10.64
CA LEU A 51 4.32 -17.79 10.13
C LEU A 51 5.56 -17.56 9.26
N GLU A 52 6.72 -18.00 9.74
CA GLU A 52 7.98 -17.81 8.99
C GLU A 52 8.00 -18.64 7.72
N THR A 53 7.54 -19.90 7.79
CA THR A 53 7.39 -20.76 6.61
C THR A 53 6.47 -20.12 5.58
N TRP A 54 5.35 -19.53 6.01
CA TRP A 54 4.42 -18.85 5.13
C TRP A 54 5.02 -17.59 4.49
N ARG A 55 5.79 -16.79 5.25
CA ARG A 55 6.48 -15.59 4.72
C ARG A 55 7.55 -15.90 3.68
N GLU A 56 8.28 -16.98 3.90
CA GLU A 56 9.34 -17.43 2.98
C GLU A 56 8.80 -18.27 1.80
N SER A 57 7.48 -18.54 1.78
CA SER A 57 6.85 -19.27 0.69
C SER A 57 6.67 -18.38 -0.55
N PRO A 58 6.79 -18.93 -1.77
CA PRO A 58 6.46 -18.19 -2.98
C PRO A 58 4.97 -17.85 -3.03
N ILE A 59 4.61 -16.90 -3.89
CA ILE A 59 3.22 -16.61 -4.23
C ILE A 59 2.50 -17.90 -4.67
N ASN A 60 1.27 -18.09 -4.18
CA ASN A 60 0.41 -19.18 -4.63
C ASN A 60 -0.13 -18.91 -6.05
N GLU A 61 0.03 -19.89 -6.93
CA GLU A 61 -0.41 -19.82 -8.33
C GLU A 61 -1.68 -20.64 -8.61
N ASP A 62 -2.26 -21.26 -7.58
CA ASP A 62 -3.44 -22.12 -7.67
C ASP A 62 -4.74 -21.29 -7.71
N ARG A 63 -4.94 -20.59 -8.83
CA ARG A 63 -6.07 -19.66 -9.04
C ARG A 63 -7.35 -20.32 -9.52
N ARG A 64 -7.30 -21.59 -9.91
CA ARG A 64 -8.46 -22.32 -10.43
C ARG A 64 -8.94 -23.28 -9.38
N TRP A 65 -10.25 -23.30 -9.15
CA TRP A 65 -10.88 -24.29 -8.31
C TRP A 65 -11.64 -25.28 -9.20
N GLY A 66 -11.11 -26.51 -9.29
CA GLY A 66 -11.76 -27.63 -9.94
C GLY A 66 -12.84 -28.27 -9.07
N PRO A 67 -13.49 -29.34 -9.54
CA PRO A 67 -14.54 -30.04 -8.80
C PRO A 67 -14.09 -30.61 -7.45
N THR A 68 -12.79 -30.91 -7.28
CA THR A 68 -12.22 -31.57 -6.10
C THR A 68 -11.20 -30.73 -5.32
N GLY A 69 -10.95 -29.49 -5.72
CA GLY A 69 -9.96 -28.63 -5.05
C GLY A 69 -9.27 -27.64 -6.00
N PRO A 70 -8.20 -26.97 -5.53
CA PRO A 70 -7.37 -26.14 -6.38
C PRO A 70 -6.75 -26.97 -7.51
N GLU A 71 -6.89 -26.49 -8.74
CA GLU A 71 -6.29 -27.07 -9.93
C GLU A 71 -4.97 -26.33 -10.20
N PRO A 72 -3.83 -27.05 -10.25
CA PRO A 72 -2.56 -26.45 -10.60
C PRO A 72 -2.68 -25.75 -11.95
N SER A 73 -2.10 -24.57 -12.05
CA SER A 73 -1.94 -23.86 -13.32
C SER A 73 -1.07 -24.71 -14.26
N LEU A 74 -1.70 -25.57 -15.09
CA LEU A 74 -1.01 -26.38 -16.09
C LEU A 74 -0.23 -25.43 -17.00
N LEU A 75 1.10 -25.49 -16.90
CA LEU A 75 2.05 -24.74 -17.70
C LEU A 75 1.59 -24.65 -19.16
N GLN A 76 1.36 -23.42 -19.62
CA GLN A 76 1.19 -23.05 -21.03
C GLN A 76 2.33 -23.65 -21.87
N SER A 77 2.05 -24.74 -22.58
CA SER A 77 2.91 -25.33 -23.60
C SER A 77 2.55 -24.78 -24.99
N HIS A 78 2.55 -23.45 -25.15
CA HIS A 78 2.50 -22.80 -26.47
C HIS A 78 3.50 -21.63 -26.54
N PRO A 79 4.42 -21.61 -27.51
CA PRO A 79 5.29 -20.46 -27.73
C PRO A 79 4.52 -19.41 -28.55
N SER A 80 3.89 -18.46 -27.87
CA SER A 80 3.33 -17.27 -28.51
C SER A 80 3.42 -16.06 -27.58
N LEU A 81 4.56 -15.36 -27.68
CA LEU A 81 4.74 -13.90 -27.60
C LEU A 81 3.91 -13.12 -26.57
N THR A 82 4.11 -13.38 -25.28
CA THR A 82 4.25 -12.33 -24.23
C THR A 82 4.81 -13.01 -22.99
N ASP A 83 6.11 -12.87 -22.78
CA ASP A 83 6.82 -13.44 -21.64
C ASP A 83 6.54 -12.59 -20.39
N HIS A 84 5.65 -13.08 -19.53
CA HIS A 84 5.34 -12.49 -18.23
C HIS A 84 6.16 -13.11 -17.09
N ARG A 85 7.15 -13.98 -17.38
CA ARG A 85 8.00 -14.63 -16.37
C ARG A 85 9.26 -13.83 -16.03
N HIS A 86 9.55 -12.79 -16.79
CA HIS A 86 10.53 -11.79 -16.40
C HIS A 86 9.84 -10.69 -15.59
N PRO A 87 10.43 -10.26 -14.44
CA PRO A 87 9.97 -9.03 -13.82
C PRO A 87 9.97 -7.95 -14.90
N PRO A 88 8.93 -7.10 -14.98
CA PRO A 88 8.86 -6.09 -16.03
C PRO A 88 10.20 -5.37 -16.07
N THR A 89 10.80 -5.17 -17.26
CA THR A 89 12.16 -4.63 -17.42
C THR A 89 12.43 -3.37 -16.59
N ALA A 90 11.39 -2.61 -16.27
CA ALA A 90 11.46 -1.49 -15.33
C ALA A 90 11.85 -1.90 -13.90
N ALA A 91 11.29 -2.99 -13.38
CA ALA A 91 11.55 -3.51 -12.04
C ALA A 91 12.94 -4.13 -11.87
N SER A 92 13.68 -4.45 -12.94
CA SER A 92 15.10 -4.81 -12.84
C SER A 92 16.02 -3.58 -12.86
N SER A 93 15.56 -2.47 -13.44
CA SER A 93 16.31 -1.21 -13.51
C SER A 93 16.20 -0.33 -12.26
N ALA A 94 15.14 -0.51 -11.44
CA ALA A 94 14.99 0.21 -10.19
C ALA A 94 16.18 -0.03 -9.25
N SER A 95 16.64 1.00 -8.57
CA SER A 95 17.84 1.00 -7.73
C SER A 95 17.54 1.20 -6.24
N SER A 96 16.27 1.41 -5.89
CA SER A 96 15.84 1.67 -4.51
C SER A 96 14.43 1.14 -4.21
N LEU A 97 14.10 1.05 -2.92
CA LEU A 97 12.76 0.63 -2.45
C LEU A 97 11.65 1.57 -2.95
N SER A 98 11.88 2.88 -2.91
CA SER A 98 10.90 3.87 -3.36
C SER A 98 10.66 3.82 -4.87
N GLU A 99 11.69 3.56 -5.68
CA GLU A 99 11.52 3.33 -7.12
C GLU A 99 10.72 2.04 -7.40
N LEU A 100 11.01 0.97 -6.68
CA LEU A 100 10.23 -0.28 -6.76
C LEU A 100 8.76 -0.04 -6.37
N GLY A 101 8.52 0.68 -5.27
CA GLY A 101 7.17 1.04 -4.84
C GLY A 101 6.43 1.89 -5.86
N ALA A 102 7.10 2.84 -6.53
CA ALA A 102 6.49 3.65 -7.57
C ALA A 102 6.06 2.81 -8.79
N LEU A 103 6.82 1.76 -9.13
CA LEU A 103 6.45 0.79 -10.16
C LEU A 103 5.23 -0.05 -9.75
N VAL A 104 5.17 -0.52 -8.49
CA VAL A 104 4.01 -1.24 -7.96
C VAL A 104 2.76 -0.36 -8.03
N LEU A 105 2.84 0.88 -7.55
CA LEU A 105 1.72 1.83 -7.57
C LEU A 105 1.28 2.20 -9.00
N SER A 106 2.16 2.08 -9.98
CA SER A 106 1.85 2.34 -11.40
C SER A 106 1.27 1.12 -12.13
N THR A 107 1.25 -0.05 -11.49
CA THR A 107 0.74 -1.29 -12.08
C THR A 107 -0.77 -1.38 -11.88
N ALA A 108 -1.54 -1.40 -12.97
CA ALA A 108 -3.01 -1.38 -12.89
C ALA A 108 -3.61 -2.76 -12.60
N ASP A 109 -3.09 -3.81 -13.24
CA ASP A 109 -3.62 -5.16 -13.08
C ASP A 109 -3.38 -5.69 -11.66
N PRO A 110 -4.43 -6.16 -10.93
CA PRO A 110 -4.28 -6.59 -9.54
C PRO A 110 -3.32 -7.76 -9.33
N LEU A 111 -3.32 -8.74 -10.25
CA LEU A 111 -2.45 -9.90 -10.16
C LEU A 111 -1.00 -9.49 -10.39
N ALA A 112 -0.73 -8.77 -11.48
CA ALA A 112 0.59 -8.24 -11.77
C ALA A 112 1.09 -7.31 -10.64
N LYS A 113 0.21 -6.54 -10.00
CA LYS A 113 0.55 -5.70 -8.85
C LYS A 113 0.97 -6.54 -7.64
N SER A 114 0.20 -7.57 -7.29
CA SER A 114 0.55 -8.50 -6.19
C SER A 114 1.90 -9.19 -6.48
N THR A 115 2.08 -9.76 -7.68
CA THR A 115 3.35 -10.37 -8.09
C THR A 115 4.52 -9.38 -8.00
N LEU A 116 4.34 -8.17 -8.51
CA LEU A 116 5.38 -7.14 -8.47
C LEU A 116 5.67 -6.66 -7.03
N SER A 117 4.66 -6.60 -6.16
CA SER A 117 4.82 -6.27 -4.73
C SER A 117 5.76 -7.25 -4.04
N HIS A 118 5.52 -8.54 -4.21
CA HIS A 118 6.38 -9.59 -3.64
C HIS A 118 7.80 -9.51 -4.20
N VAL A 119 7.94 -9.42 -5.53
CA VAL A 119 9.25 -9.29 -6.19
C VAL A 119 9.99 -8.05 -5.71
N ALA A 120 9.31 -6.92 -5.55
CA ALA A 120 9.89 -5.68 -5.07
C ALA A 120 10.46 -5.83 -3.64
N TYR A 121 9.67 -6.38 -2.72
CA TYR A 121 10.12 -6.62 -1.35
C TYR A 121 11.30 -7.60 -1.29
N SER A 122 11.18 -8.77 -1.94
CA SER A 122 12.25 -9.76 -1.98
C SER A 122 13.53 -9.18 -2.57
N ARG A 123 13.42 -8.40 -3.65
CA ARG A 123 14.58 -7.78 -4.29
C ARG A 123 15.25 -6.76 -3.37
N TRP A 124 14.48 -5.88 -2.74
CA TRP A 124 15.00 -4.89 -1.80
C TRP A 124 15.76 -5.56 -0.65
N ARG A 125 15.15 -6.58 -0.03
CA ARG A 125 15.76 -7.34 1.09
C ARG A 125 17.02 -8.10 0.66
N LEU A 126 16.96 -8.84 -0.44
CA LEU A 126 18.06 -9.71 -0.88
C LEU A 126 19.25 -8.94 -1.47
N GLN A 127 18.99 -7.82 -2.15
CA GLN A 127 20.04 -6.98 -2.75
C GLN A 127 20.47 -5.83 -1.83
N ASN A 128 19.90 -5.73 -0.63
CA ASN A 128 20.16 -4.67 0.33
C ASN A 128 20.09 -3.28 -0.31
N LEU A 129 19.03 -3.03 -1.08
CA LEU A 129 18.84 -1.77 -1.80
C LEU A 129 18.54 -0.63 -0.80
N PRO A 130 18.99 0.61 -1.08
CA PRO A 130 18.63 1.75 -0.26
C PRO A 130 17.12 2.05 -0.36
N ILE A 131 16.59 2.80 0.61
CA ILE A 131 15.21 3.31 0.54
C ILE A 131 15.03 4.22 -0.69
N GLY A 132 16.03 5.09 -0.93
CA GLY A 132 16.03 6.04 -2.05
C GLY A 132 14.93 7.09 -1.94
N VAL A 133 14.74 7.87 -3.00
CA VAL A 133 13.64 8.83 -3.11
C VAL A 133 13.03 8.72 -4.50
N ALA A 134 11.72 8.56 -4.56
CA ALA A 134 10.96 8.55 -5.81
C ALA A 134 9.68 9.38 -5.66
N GLN A 135 9.09 9.76 -6.79
CA GLN A 135 7.81 10.45 -6.81
C GLN A 135 6.66 9.43 -6.89
N PRO A 136 5.71 9.44 -5.94
CA PRO A 136 4.55 8.57 -6.04
C PRO A 136 3.62 9.07 -7.16
N PRO A 137 2.88 8.17 -7.84
CA PRO A 137 1.78 8.60 -8.70
C PRO A 137 0.72 9.35 -7.87
N SER A 138 -0.13 10.13 -8.54
CA SER A 138 -1.20 10.89 -7.87
C SER A 138 -2.18 9.98 -7.12
N ARG A 139 -2.39 8.78 -7.63
CA ARG A 139 -3.12 7.69 -7.00
C ARG A 139 -2.60 6.34 -7.53
N PRO A 140 -2.75 5.25 -6.78
CA PRO A 140 -2.46 3.92 -7.29
C PRO A 140 -3.26 3.61 -8.56
N ALA A 141 -2.61 2.98 -9.52
CA ALA A 141 -3.21 2.56 -10.76
C ALA A 141 -4.28 1.48 -10.49
N ARG A 142 -5.37 1.56 -11.26
CA ARG A 142 -6.51 0.65 -11.21
C ARG A 142 -6.83 0.19 -12.64
N PRO A 143 -7.31 -1.04 -12.83
CA PRO A 143 -7.81 -1.48 -14.12
C PRO A 143 -9.07 -0.67 -14.50
N PRO A 144 -9.48 -0.66 -15.79
CA PRO A 144 -10.67 0.06 -16.23
C PRO A 144 -11.97 -0.49 -15.61
N LYS A 145 -11.96 -1.72 -15.08
CA LYS A 145 -13.08 -2.34 -14.37
C LYS A 145 -12.58 -3.07 -13.13
N PRO A 146 -13.39 -3.17 -12.05
CA PRO A 146 -14.74 -2.60 -11.91
C PRO A 146 -14.74 -1.07 -11.78
N ASP A 147 -15.89 -0.45 -12.03
CA ASP A 147 -16.07 0.99 -11.87
C ASP A 147 -15.94 1.39 -10.40
N LEU A 148 -15.24 2.50 -10.15
CA LEU A 148 -15.12 3.06 -8.80
C LEU A 148 -16.40 3.83 -8.47
N VAL A 149 -17.22 3.23 -7.60
CA VAL A 149 -18.48 3.80 -7.13
C VAL A 149 -18.38 4.24 -5.67
N SER A 150 -19.34 5.04 -5.22
CA SER A 150 -19.42 5.43 -3.81
C SER A 150 -19.81 4.22 -2.94
N PRO A 151 -19.48 4.20 -1.63
CA PRO A 151 -19.84 3.10 -0.74
C PRO A 151 -21.35 2.80 -0.67
N LYS A 152 -22.19 3.79 -0.99
CA LYS A 152 -23.66 3.64 -1.00
C LYS A 152 -24.18 2.89 -2.23
N GLU A 153 -23.40 2.85 -3.30
CA GLU A 153 -23.73 2.20 -4.56
C GLU A 153 -23.22 0.74 -4.59
N ILE A 154 -22.43 0.32 -3.61
CA ILE A 154 -21.98 -1.07 -3.46
C ILE A 154 -23.19 -1.94 -3.10
N PRO A 155 -23.54 -2.96 -3.91
CA PRO A 155 -24.66 -3.84 -3.63
C PRO A 155 -24.45 -4.63 -2.34
N ALA A 156 -25.48 -4.74 -1.50
CA ALA A 156 -25.47 -5.66 -0.37
C ALA A 156 -25.29 -7.12 -0.84
N PRO A 157 -24.71 -8.03 -0.04
CA PRO A 157 -24.46 -9.42 -0.45
C PRO A 157 -25.69 -10.11 -1.07
N LYS A 158 -26.87 -9.92 -0.46
CA LYS A 158 -28.15 -10.48 -0.91
C LYS A 158 -28.60 -9.99 -2.29
N ASN A 159 -28.12 -8.82 -2.72
CA ASN A 159 -28.50 -8.16 -3.97
C ASN A 159 -27.39 -8.22 -5.03
N SER A 160 -26.25 -8.87 -4.72
CA SER A 160 -25.09 -8.94 -5.61
C SER A 160 -25.26 -9.94 -6.76
N GLY A 161 -26.22 -10.88 -6.65
CA GLY A 161 -26.35 -12.01 -7.58
C GLY A 161 -25.26 -13.08 -7.42
N LEU A 162 -24.35 -12.92 -6.46
CA LEU A 162 -23.27 -13.86 -6.17
C LEU A 162 -23.61 -14.73 -4.95
N PRO A 163 -23.12 -15.98 -4.91
CA PRO A 163 -23.06 -16.75 -3.67
C PRO A 163 -22.31 -15.98 -2.57
N LEU A 164 -22.72 -16.15 -1.30
CA LEU A 164 -22.16 -15.38 -0.18
C LEU A 164 -20.63 -15.53 -0.04
N ASN A 165 -20.11 -16.74 -0.24
CA ASN A 165 -18.68 -17.02 -0.21
C ASN A 165 -17.94 -16.27 -1.33
N ALA A 166 -18.46 -16.23 -2.55
CA ALA A 166 -17.86 -15.48 -3.65
C ALA A 166 -17.84 -13.97 -3.37
N TYR A 167 -18.94 -13.43 -2.82
CA TYR A 167 -19.02 -12.03 -2.41
C TYR A 167 -18.00 -11.69 -1.29
N MET A 168 -17.87 -12.57 -0.29
CA MET A 168 -16.91 -12.39 0.81
C MET A 168 -15.46 -12.43 0.31
N LEU A 169 -15.12 -13.41 -0.52
CA LEU A 169 -13.77 -13.52 -1.12
C LEU A 169 -13.44 -12.31 -2.00
N HIS A 170 -14.41 -11.82 -2.77
CA HIS A 170 -14.23 -10.61 -3.59
C HIS A 170 -13.94 -9.37 -2.72
N ASN A 171 -14.66 -9.19 -1.62
CA ASN A 171 -14.40 -8.09 -0.70
C ASN A 171 -13.05 -8.22 -0.01
N LEU A 172 -12.66 -9.43 0.39
CA LEU A 172 -11.34 -9.68 0.98
C LEU A 172 -10.24 -9.30 -0.01
N ALA A 173 -10.34 -9.74 -1.27
CA ALA A 173 -9.40 -9.35 -2.32
C ALA A 173 -9.30 -7.82 -2.50
N HIS A 174 -10.40 -7.08 -2.35
CA HIS A 174 -10.37 -5.62 -2.36
C HIS A 174 -9.67 -5.02 -1.13
N VAL A 175 -9.83 -5.61 0.05
CA VAL A 175 -9.12 -5.20 1.27
C VAL A 175 -7.62 -5.39 1.07
N GLU A 176 -7.18 -6.57 0.61
CA GLU A 176 -5.75 -6.85 0.44
C GLU A 176 -5.13 -5.96 -0.65
N LEU A 177 -5.81 -5.78 -1.78
CA LEU A 177 -5.29 -4.90 -2.83
C LEU A 177 -5.16 -3.44 -2.36
N ASN A 178 -6.10 -2.96 -1.55
CA ASN A 178 -6.00 -1.63 -0.96
C ASN A 178 -4.87 -1.56 0.08
N ALA A 179 -4.62 -2.61 0.85
CA ALA A 179 -3.54 -2.67 1.81
C ALA A 179 -2.16 -2.64 1.14
N ILE A 180 -1.97 -3.40 0.04
CA ILE A 180 -0.78 -3.31 -0.83
C ILE A 180 -0.57 -1.86 -1.29
N ASP A 181 -1.61 -1.21 -1.80
CA ASP A 181 -1.50 0.16 -2.30
C ASP A 181 -1.16 1.17 -1.20
N LEU A 182 -1.80 1.08 -0.03
CA LEU A 182 -1.54 1.99 1.09
C LEU A 182 -0.11 1.82 1.63
N ALA A 183 0.35 0.58 1.72
CA ALA A 183 1.69 0.28 2.20
C ALA A 183 2.76 0.85 1.25
N TRP A 184 2.65 0.59 -0.06
CA TRP A 184 3.58 1.16 -1.03
C TRP A 184 3.46 2.68 -1.15
N ASP A 185 2.25 3.25 -1.08
CA ASP A 185 2.07 4.70 -1.10
C ASP A 185 2.80 5.35 0.08
N THR A 186 2.72 4.75 1.27
CA THR A 186 3.44 5.21 2.45
C THR A 186 4.96 5.16 2.23
N VAL A 187 5.48 4.03 1.74
CA VAL A 187 6.91 3.88 1.45
C VAL A 187 7.41 4.97 0.51
N VAL A 188 6.73 5.17 -0.63
CA VAL A 188 7.20 6.10 -1.66
C VAL A 188 7.00 7.55 -1.22
N ARG A 189 5.81 7.88 -0.72
CA ARG A 189 5.43 9.26 -0.39
C ARG A 189 6.23 9.85 0.77
N PHE A 190 6.62 9.01 1.73
CA PHE A 190 7.42 9.45 2.87
C PHE A 190 8.93 9.21 2.70
N SER A 191 9.37 8.64 1.58
CA SER A 191 10.80 8.40 1.30
C SER A 191 11.71 9.64 1.43
N PRO A 192 11.27 10.90 1.15
CA PRO A 192 12.11 12.07 1.41
C PRO A 192 12.42 12.32 2.90
N PHE A 193 11.73 11.65 3.82
CA PHE A 193 11.85 11.84 5.27
C PHE A 193 12.60 10.66 5.95
N THR A 194 13.37 9.87 5.19
CA THR A 194 14.10 8.71 5.75
C THR A 194 14.99 9.07 6.93
N ASP A 195 15.65 10.23 6.92
CA ASP A 195 16.51 10.67 8.02
C ASP A 195 15.75 10.90 9.34
N ILE A 196 14.44 11.15 9.27
CA ILE A 196 13.59 11.43 10.44
C ILE A 196 12.85 10.17 10.90
N LEU A 197 12.29 9.40 9.96
CA LEU A 197 11.46 8.23 10.25
C LEU A 197 12.30 6.96 10.51
N GLY A 198 13.54 6.92 9.99
CA GLY A 198 14.43 5.77 10.07
C GLY A 198 14.06 4.65 9.09
N GLU A 199 15.02 3.76 8.81
CA GLU A 199 14.83 2.65 7.86
C GLU A 199 13.73 1.67 8.29
N GLY A 200 13.59 1.41 9.59
CA GLY A 200 12.60 0.49 10.15
C GLY A 200 11.16 0.84 9.76
N PHE A 201 10.82 2.14 9.72
CA PHE A 201 9.51 2.60 9.27
C PHE A 201 9.19 2.09 7.85
N PHE A 202 10.14 2.21 6.91
CA PHE A 202 9.94 1.78 5.52
C PHE A 202 9.97 0.26 5.40
N ALA A 203 10.84 -0.40 6.16
CA ALA A 203 10.94 -1.85 6.22
C ALA A 203 9.61 -2.48 6.65
N ASP A 204 8.97 -1.93 7.69
CA ASP A 204 7.70 -2.41 8.21
C ASP A 204 6.58 -2.30 7.17
N PHE A 205 6.45 -1.14 6.50
CA PHE A 205 5.43 -0.98 5.45
C PHE A 205 5.72 -1.83 4.21
N ALA A 206 6.98 -1.96 3.78
CA ALA A 206 7.32 -2.84 2.67
C ALA A 206 7.02 -4.31 2.98
N HIS A 207 7.23 -4.72 4.23
CA HIS A 207 6.89 -6.07 4.70
C HIS A 207 5.38 -6.30 4.78
N VAL A 208 4.60 -5.30 5.22
CA VAL A 208 3.13 -5.35 5.13
C VAL A 208 2.70 -5.53 3.67
N ALA A 209 3.26 -4.76 2.74
CA ALA A 209 2.90 -4.88 1.33
C ALA A 209 3.19 -6.28 0.74
N ASP A 210 4.22 -6.94 1.25
CA ASP A 210 4.60 -8.31 0.89
C ASP A 210 3.62 -9.34 1.48
N ASP A 211 3.25 -9.21 2.76
CA ASP A 211 2.24 -10.06 3.42
C ASP A 211 0.90 -9.99 2.68
N GLU A 212 0.42 -8.78 2.37
CA GLU A 212 -0.86 -8.60 1.67
C GLU A 212 -0.80 -9.05 0.20
N SER A 213 0.39 -9.04 -0.41
CA SER A 213 0.56 -9.59 -1.76
C SER A 213 0.33 -11.10 -1.80
N ARG A 214 0.72 -11.82 -0.74
CA ARG A 214 0.44 -13.25 -0.57
C ARG A 214 -1.01 -13.51 -0.19
N HIS A 215 -1.63 -12.67 0.65
CA HIS A 215 -3.06 -12.80 0.98
C HIS A 215 -3.96 -12.60 -0.25
N PHE A 216 -3.58 -11.69 -1.14
CA PHE A 216 -4.26 -11.52 -2.43
C PHE A 216 -4.06 -12.72 -3.37
N ALA A 217 -3.03 -13.53 -3.14
CA ALA A 217 -2.61 -14.58 -4.04
C ALA A 217 -3.27 -15.96 -3.87
#